data_AF-A0A6V8DB20-F1
#
_entry.id   AF-A0A6V8DB20-F1
#
_cell.length_a   1.000
_cell.length_b   1.000
_cell.length_c   1.000
_cell.angle_alpha   90.00
_cell.angle_beta   90.00
_cell.angle_gamma   90.00
#
_symmetry.space_group_name_H-M   'P 1'
#
loop_
_entity.id
_entity.type
_entity.pdbx_description
1 polymer ?
#
loop_
_entity_poly.entity_id
_entity_poly.type
_entity_poly.pdbx_seq_one_letter_code
_entity_poly.pdbx_strand_id
1 'polypeptide(L)'
;MSREGEVQTLSDSPPDDGTSKLEKELTAIRKRRSKGDRRRFPSAIEDFVLISGFIYGAFYALLIFSMSGGLMGTSTALDHAASKTFLDPSGECQEVTDEPWIHIYPDNDNERFSIGVYNLPTGVANVSMTLIAMDVMGEGTDVLSSQVEENFSVGSNGSLGTVFSFHELPPGPYELSVRVAMEPPEDSEEGATVEG
;
A
#
# COMPACT_ATOMS: atom_id res chain seq x y z
N MET A 1 3.46 70.07 -41.16
CA MET A 1 3.06 69.79 -39.76
C MET A 1 1.56 69.53 -39.81
N SER A 2 1.11 68.27 -39.83
CA SER A 2 0.50 67.55 -38.68
C SER A 2 -0.56 68.39 -37.95
N ARG A 3 -1.82 67.97 -37.71
CA ARG A 3 -2.34 66.65 -37.34
C ARG A 3 -3.89 66.68 -37.27
N GLU A 4 -4.53 65.56 -37.60
CA GLU A 4 -5.82 64.94 -37.18
C GLU A 4 -7.00 65.72 -36.55
N GLY A 5 -8.22 65.22 -36.84
CA GLY A 5 -9.48 65.43 -36.11
C GLY A 5 -10.50 66.20 -36.96
N GLU A 6 -11.73 65.76 -37.25
CA GLU A 6 -12.66 64.98 -36.44
C GLU A 6 -13.82 64.51 -37.34
N VAL A 7 -14.09 63.20 -37.38
CA VAL A 7 -15.34 62.64 -37.92
C VAL A 7 -16.25 62.38 -36.73
N GLN A 8 -17.09 63.35 -36.40
CA GLN A 8 -18.22 63.20 -35.47
C GLN A 8 -19.51 63.17 -36.33
N THR A 9 -20.22 62.03 -36.36
CA THR A 9 -21.46 61.75 -35.58
C THR A 9 -22.50 62.87 -35.74
N LEU A 10 -23.75 62.65 -36.11
CA LEU A 10 -24.72 61.71 -35.53
C LEU A 10 -26.02 61.86 -36.36
N SER A 11 -26.79 60.78 -36.41
CA SER A 11 -28.19 60.65 -36.87
C SER A 11 -29.10 61.88 -36.73
N ASP A 12 -30.03 62.07 -37.68
CA ASP A 12 -31.47 61.92 -37.39
C ASP A 12 -32.28 61.90 -38.71
N SER A 13 -32.80 60.72 -39.09
CA SER A 13 -33.89 60.60 -40.05
C SER A 13 -34.92 59.68 -39.40
N PRO A 14 -36.21 60.08 -39.33
CA PRO A 14 -37.19 59.35 -38.56
C PRO A 14 -37.32 57.92 -39.11
N PRO A 15 -37.36 56.89 -38.24
CA PRO A 15 -37.39 55.52 -38.69
C PRO A 15 -38.72 55.23 -39.37
N ASP A 16 -38.64 54.86 -40.65
CA ASP A 16 -39.72 54.19 -41.36
C ASP A 16 -40.18 52.98 -40.53
N ASP A 17 -41.47 52.91 -40.20
CA ASP A 17 -42.10 51.91 -39.33
C ASP A 17 -41.77 50.46 -39.79
N GLY A 18 -41.41 50.27 -41.07
CA GLY A 18 -40.92 49.01 -41.63
C GLY A 18 -39.57 48.52 -41.10
N THR A 19 -38.60 49.39 -40.84
CA THR A 19 -37.25 48.99 -40.37
C THR A 19 -37.28 48.53 -38.92
N SER A 20 -38.10 49.19 -38.09
CA SER A 20 -38.31 48.81 -36.69
C SER A 20 -38.95 47.42 -36.55
N LYS A 21 -39.86 47.05 -37.46
CA LYS A 21 -40.47 45.71 -37.54
C LYS A 21 -39.46 44.66 -37.96
N LEU A 22 -38.64 44.96 -38.98
CA LEU A 22 -37.57 44.08 -39.44
C LEU A 22 -36.52 43.83 -38.35
N GLU A 23 -36.10 44.87 -37.63
CA GLU A 23 -35.16 44.73 -36.50
C GLU A 23 -35.76 43.90 -35.36
N LYS A 24 -37.06 44.06 -35.10
CA LYS A 24 -37.80 43.28 -34.10
C LYS A 24 -37.92 41.80 -34.50
N GLU A 25 -38.10 41.51 -35.78
CA GLU A 25 -38.11 40.14 -36.29
C GLU A 25 -36.71 39.52 -36.31
N LEU A 26 -35.69 40.29 -36.70
CA LEU A 26 -34.28 39.86 -36.67
C LEU A 26 -33.82 39.57 -35.24
N THR A 27 -34.20 40.41 -34.27
CA THR A 27 -33.92 40.15 -32.85
C THR A 27 -34.72 38.96 -32.32
N ALA A 28 -35.96 38.74 -32.78
CA ALA A 28 -36.73 37.54 -32.45
C ALA A 28 -36.08 36.25 -33.01
N ILE A 29 -35.58 36.27 -34.25
CA ILE A 29 -34.87 35.14 -34.87
C ILE A 29 -33.54 34.89 -34.14
N ARG A 30 -32.77 35.95 -33.85
CA ARG A 30 -31.54 35.86 -33.06
C ARG A 30 -31.80 35.26 -31.69
N LYS A 31 -32.89 35.67 -31.03
CA LYS A 31 -33.30 35.14 -29.71
C LYS A 31 -33.72 33.68 -29.76
N ARG A 32 -34.35 33.21 -30.85
CA ARG A 32 -34.67 31.77 -31.03
C ARG A 32 -33.41 30.94 -31.29
N ARG A 33 -32.47 31.48 -32.08
CA ARG A 33 -31.20 30.80 -32.39
C ARG A 33 -30.24 30.77 -31.19
N SER A 34 -30.17 31.86 -30.41
CA SER A 34 -29.32 31.94 -29.22
C SER A 34 -29.89 31.22 -27.99
N LYS A 35 -31.20 30.91 -27.96
CA LYS A 35 -31.79 30.06 -26.91
C LYS A 35 -31.48 28.57 -27.09
N GLY A 36 -31.14 28.13 -28.30
CA GLY A 36 -30.78 26.73 -28.59
C GLY A 36 -29.32 26.38 -28.27
N ASP A 37 -28.45 27.39 -28.24
CA ASP A 37 -26.98 27.20 -28.16
C ASP A 37 -26.40 27.43 -26.75
N ARG A 38 -27.26 27.78 -25.78
CA ARG A 38 -26.84 28.15 -24.43
C ARG A 38 -27.66 27.48 -23.33
N ARG A 39 -28.11 26.25 -23.57
CA ARG A 39 -28.42 25.35 -22.45
C ARG A 39 -27.09 24.81 -21.93
N ARG A 40 -26.52 25.55 -20.98
CA ARG A 40 -25.43 25.01 -20.16
C ARG A 40 -26.01 23.77 -19.46
N PHE A 41 -25.40 22.62 -19.71
CA PHE A 41 -25.61 21.40 -18.94
C PHE A 41 -25.70 21.74 -17.43
N PRO A 42 -26.61 21.13 -16.64
CA PRO A 42 -27.59 20.09 -16.97
C PRO A 42 -29.05 20.61 -16.94
N SER A 43 -29.85 20.26 -17.95
CA SER A 43 -31.26 20.69 -18.04
C SER A 43 -32.25 19.53 -18.17
N ALA A 44 -31.79 18.32 -18.48
CA ALA A 44 -32.62 17.13 -18.66
C ALA A 44 -32.18 16.00 -17.70
N ILE A 45 -33.09 15.07 -17.41
CA ILE A 45 -32.83 13.96 -16.48
C ILE A 45 -31.72 13.01 -16.99
N GLU A 46 -31.54 12.95 -18.31
CA GLU A 46 -30.47 12.23 -18.99
C GLU A 46 -29.08 12.81 -18.66
N ASP A 47 -28.98 14.13 -18.52
CA ASP A 47 -27.72 14.79 -18.14
C ASP A 47 -27.28 14.40 -16.71
N PHE A 48 -28.23 14.12 -15.81
CA PHE A 48 -27.94 13.65 -14.45
C PHE A 48 -27.37 12.24 -14.45
N VAL A 49 -27.90 11.34 -15.29
CA VAL A 49 -27.36 9.99 -15.44
C VAL A 49 -25.93 10.05 -15.98
N LEU A 50 -25.68 10.90 -16.96
CA LEU A 50 -24.35 11.09 -17.55
C LEU A 50 -23.33 11.63 -16.52
N ILE A 51 -23.72 12.65 -15.75
CA ILE A 51 -22.89 13.19 -14.65
C ILE A 51 -22.64 12.13 -13.58
N SER A 52 -23.66 11.35 -13.21
CA SER A 52 -23.52 10.29 -12.21
C SER A 52 -22.57 9.18 -12.68
N GLY A 53 -22.63 8.81 -13.96
CA GLY A 53 -21.72 7.84 -14.56
C GLY A 53 -20.29 8.36 -14.62
N PHE A 54 -20.09 9.65 -14.90
CA PHE A 54 -18.78 10.28 -14.88
C PHE A 54 -18.18 10.31 -13.46
N ILE A 55 -18.98 10.69 -12.45
CA ILE A 55 -18.55 10.68 -11.05
C ILE A 55 -18.19 9.26 -10.62
N TYR A 56 -19.03 8.27 -10.95
CA TYR A 56 -18.77 6.87 -10.65
C TYR A 56 -17.49 6.37 -11.32
N GLY A 57 -17.30 6.67 -12.60
CA GLY A 57 -16.10 6.30 -13.34
C GLY A 57 -14.83 6.96 -12.79
N ALA A 58 -14.90 8.23 -12.42
CA ALA A 58 -13.79 8.94 -11.79
C ALA A 58 -13.44 8.37 -10.41
N PHE A 59 -14.44 8.05 -9.60
CA PHE A 59 -14.24 7.43 -8.28
C PHE A 59 -13.63 6.03 -8.41
N TYR A 60 -14.14 5.21 -9.33
CA TYR A 60 -13.61 3.89 -9.62
C TYR A 60 -12.16 3.93 -10.13
N ALA A 61 -11.86 4.86 -11.04
CA ALA A 61 -10.51 5.06 -11.54
C ALA A 61 -9.54 5.51 -10.44
N LEU A 62 -10.00 6.37 -9.51
CA LEU A 62 -9.22 6.79 -8.36
C LEU A 62 -8.89 5.62 -7.44
N LEU A 63 -9.86 4.74 -7.15
CA LEU A 63 -9.63 3.54 -6.33
C LEU A 63 -8.64 2.57 -6.98
N ILE A 64 -8.76 2.31 -8.29
CA ILE A 64 -7.80 1.45 -9.00
C ILE A 64 -6.41 2.09 -9.02
N PHE A 65 -6.34 3.39 -9.26
CA PHE A 65 -5.07 4.11 -9.29
C PHE A 65 -4.41 4.18 -7.92
N SER A 66 -5.18 4.30 -6.83
CA SER A 66 -4.64 4.31 -5.48
C SER A 66 -4.06 2.94 -5.08
N MET A 67 -4.72 1.85 -5.47
CA MET A 67 -4.20 0.49 -5.21
C MET A 67 -3.04 0.13 -6.13
N SER A 68 -3.17 0.39 -7.45
CA SER A 68 -2.12 0.06 -8.42
C SER A 68 -0.89 0.96 -8.32
N GLY A 69 -1.09 2.23 -7.93
CA GLY A 69 -0.03 3.24 -7.82
C GLY A 69 0.69 3.25 -6.48
N GLY A 70 0.32 2.37 -5.54
CA GLY A 70 0.96 2.29 -4.22
C GLY A 70 0.74 3.50 -3.32
N LEU A 71 -0.25 4.37 -3.62
CA LEU A 71 -0.55 5.57 -2.83
C LEU A 71 -1.06 5.22 -1.41
N MET A 72 -1.55 4.00 -1.22
CA MET A 72 -2.00 3.46 0.07
C MET A 72 -0.91 2.65 0.83
N GLY A 73 0.33 2.63 0.33
CA GLY A 73 1.48 2.03 1.02
C GLY A 73 1.46 0.50 1.08
N THR A 74 2.49 -0.09 1.68
CA THR A 74 2.65 -1.54 1.91
C THR A 74 1.86 -2.03 3.13
N SER A 75 0.76 -1.37 3.48
CA SER A 75 0.06 -1.63 4.73
C SER A 75 -1.07 -2.63 4.51
N THR A 76 -0.95 -3.78 5.17
CA THR A 76 -2.01 -4.80 5.29
C THR A 76 -3.17 -4.33 6.17
N ALA A 77 -3.07 -3.16 6.81
CA ALA A 77 -4.09 -2.63 7.69
C ALA A 77 -5.43 -2.41 6.99
N LEU A 78 -5.43 -2.04 5.70
CA LEU A 78 -6.67 -1.90 4.92
C LEU A 78 -7.30 -3.28 4.63
N ASP A 79 -6.49 -4.27 4.27
CA ASP A 79 -6.93 -5.63 3.99
C ASP A 79 -7.40 -6.34 5.27
N HIS A 80 -6.75 -6.08 6.40
CA HIS A 80 -7.15 -6.53 7.73
C HIS A 80 -8.47 -5.86 8.16
N ALA A 81 -8.60 -4.54 7.99
CA ALA A 81 -9.84 -3.84 8.26
C ALA A 81 -11.01 -4.31 7.37
N ALA A 82 -10.74 -4.69 6.11
CA ALA A 82 -11.73 -5.25 5.19
C ALA A 82 -12.15 -6.67 5.59
N SER A 83 -11.20 -7.50 6.07
CA SER A 83 -11.49 -8.86 6.57
C SER A 83 -12.37 -8.87 7.84
N LYS A 84 -12.40 -7.76 8.60
CA LYS A 84 -13.27 -7.59 9.78
C LYS A 84 -14.74 -7.26 9.42
N THR A 85 -15.06 -7.12 8.14
CA THR A 85 -16.42 -6.77 7.70
C THR A 85 -17.25 -8.02 7.41
N PHE A 86 -18.58 -7.88 7.47
CA PHE A 86 -19.52 -8.97 7.18
C PHE A 86 -19.43 -9.54 5.74
N LEU A 87 -18.72 -8.85 4.83
CA LEU A 87 -18.52 -9.30 3.45
C LEU A 87 -17.46 -10.39 3.33
N ASP A 88 -16.59 -10.55 4.34
CA ASP A 88 -15.62 -11.63 4.38
C ASP A 88 -15.94 -12.60 5.54
N PRO A 89 -16.80 -13.61 5.32
CA PRO A 89 -17.14 -14.58 6.34
C PRO A 89 -16.00 -15.58 6.62
N SER A 90 -14.85 -15.46 5.93
CA SER A 90 -13.76 -16.43 6.02
C SER A 90 -12.78 -16.18 7.17
N GLY A 91 -13.02 -15.14 7.99
CA GLY A 91 -12.26 -14.85 9.21
C GLY A 91 -11.21 -13.76 9.02
N GLU A 92 -10.62 -13.30 10.12
CA GLU A 92 -9.61 -12.22 10.07
C GLU A 92 -8.36 -12.68 9.32
N CYS A 93 -7.86 -11.85 8.40
CA CYS A 93 -6.51 -12.02 7.87
C CYS A 93 -5.52 -11.79 9.01
N GLN A 94 -4.70 -12.79 9.33
CA GLN A 94 -3.72 -12.71 10.40
C GLN A 94 -2.60 -11.74 10.00
N GLU A 95 -2.42 -10.70 10.81
CA GLU A 95 -1.44 -9.64 10.57
C GLU A 95 -0.06 -10.11 11.06
N VAL A 96 0.74 -10.68 10.16
CA VAL A 96 2.09 -11.20 10.47
C VAL A 96 3.11 -10.06 10.68
N THR A 97 2.69 -8.79 10.58
CA THR A 97 3.59 -7.64 10.72
C THR A 97 3.94 -7.30 12.15
N ASP A 98 3.12 -7.69 13.14
CA ASP A 98 3.24 -7.19 14.52
C ASP A 98 3.66 -8.26 15.55
N GLU A 99 3.66 -9.55 15.18
CA GLU A 99 4.19 -10.63 16.03
C GLU A 99 5.58 -11.10 15.55
N PRO A 100 6.51 -11.46 16.47
CA PRO A 100 7.82 -11.98 16.09
C PRO A 100 7.68 -13.40 15.52
N TRP A 101 8.28 -13.66 14.36
CA TRP A 101 8.22 -14.97 13.70
C TRP A 101 9.58 -15.41 13.17
N ILE A 102 9.75 -16.73 13.10
CA ILE A 102 10.98 -17.40 12.65
C ILE A 102 10.65 -18.21 11.39
N HIS A 103 11.49 -18.06 10.38
CA HIS A 103 11.40 -18.76 9.12
C HIS A 103 12.69 -19.54 8.87
N ILE A 104 12.57 -20.87 8.78
CA ILE A 104 13.70 -21.77 8.59
C ILE A 104 13.44 -22.56 7.33
N TYR A 105 14.38 -22.54 6.39
CA TYR A 105 14.28 -23.37 5.20
C TYR A 105 15.64 -24.00 4.84
N PRO A 106 15.65 -25.26 4.39
CA PRO A 106 16.84 -25.90 3.86
C PRO A 106 17.11 -25.42 2.43
N ASP A 107 18.36 -25.06 2.18
CA ASP A 107 18.94 -24.88 0.85
C ASP A 107 19.81 -26.11 0.54
N ASN A 108 19.20 -27.09 -0.14
CA ASN A 108 19.85 -28.35 -0.45
C ASN A 108 20.98 -28.19 -1.49
N ASP A 109 20.91 -27.18 -2.36
CA ASP A 109 21.91 -26.98 -3.42
C ASP A 109 23.22 -26.44 -2.85
N ASN A 110 23.14 -25.60 -1.81
CA ASN A 110 24.30 -25.03 -1.13
C ASN A 110 24.68 -25.77 0.17
N GLU A 111 23.91 -26.80 0.54
CA GLU A 111 24.03 -27.58 1.77
C GLU A 111 23.99 -26.69 3.04
N ARG A 112 23.01 -25.77 3.10
CA ARG A 112 22.84 -24.82 4.21
C ARG A 112 21.42 -24.72 4.71
N PHE A 113 21.25 -24.34 5.97
CA PHE A 113 19.98 -23.85 6.51
C PHE A 113 20.01 -22.33 6.52
N SER A 114 18.97 -21.72 5.97
CA SER A 114 18.74 -20.29 6.09
C SER A 114 17.69 -20.05 7.15
N ILE A 115 18.03 -19.21 8.13
CA ILE A 115 17.17 -18.86 9.26
C ILE A 115 16.95 -17.36 9.21
N GLY A 116 15.72 -16.96 8.94
CA GLY A 116 15.27 -15.58 9.01
C GLY A 116 14.39 -15.37 10.23
N VAL A 117 14.70 -14.39 11.06
CA VAL A 117 13.85 -13.94 12.17
C VAL A 117 13.35 -12.54 11.84
N TYR A 118 12.07 -12.30 12.03
CA TYR A 118 11.42 -11.07 11.61
C TYR A 118 10.59 -10.46 12.73
N ASN A 119 10.40 -9.15 12.62
CA ASN A 119 9.63 -8.34 13.54
C ASN A 119 10.09 -8.44 15.01
N LEU A 120 11.41 -8.44 15.18
CA LEU A 120 12.06 -8.29 16.47
C LEU A 120 12.05 -6.81 16.90
N PRO A 121 11.90 -6.51 18.20
CA PRO A 121 12.13 -5.16 18.74
C PRO A 121 13.52 -4.61 18.40
N THR A 122 13.77 -3.34 18.67
CA THR A 122 15.14 -2.80 18.59
C THR A 122 15.95 -3.28 19.80
N GLY A 123 17.09 -3.93 19.57
CA GLY A 123 17.93 -4.49 20.63
C GLY A 123 19.03 -5.41 20.09
N VAL A 124 19.66 -6.16 21.00
CA VAL A 124 20.63 -7.20 20.63
C VAL A 124 19.91 -8.54 20.70
N ALA A 125 19.89 -9.28 19.60
CA ALA A 125 19.31 -10.62 19.56
C ALA A 125 20.45 -11.65 19.53
N ASN A 126 20.43 -12.56 20.50
CA ASN A 126 21.33 -13.69 20.59
C ASN A 126 20.61 -14.91 20.01
N VAL A 127 21.09 -15.41 18.89
CA VAL A 127 20.55 -16.59 18.22
C VAL A 127 21.44 -17.77 18.56
N SER A 128 20.87 -18.74 19.26
CA SER A 128 21.53 -20.01 19.58
C SER A 128 20.89 -21.13 18.78
N MET A 129 21.73 -21.84 18.03
CA MET A 129 21.37 -22.98 17.22
C MET A 129 22.01 -24.23 17.82
N THR A 130 21.23 -25.29 18.00
CA THR A 130 21.71 -26.58 18.48
C THR A 130 21.23 -27.67 17.54
N LEU A 131 22.18 -28.45 17.04
CA LEU A 131 21.95 -29.63 16.21
C LEU A 131 22.29 -30.87 17.02
N ILE A 132 21.33 -31.80 17.11
CA ILE A 132 21.48 -33.05 17.84
C ILE A 132 21.34 -34.19 16.84
N ALA A 133 22.39 -34.99 16.67
CA ALA A 133 22.31 -36.22 15.90
C ALA A 133 21.35 -37.21 16.59
N MET A 134 20.33 -37.68 15.85
CA MET A 134 19.41 -38.69 16.36
C MET A 134 20.00 -40.07 16.12
N ASP A 135 20.21 -40.84 17.18
CA ASP A 135 20.70 -42.21 17.03
C ASP A 135 19.61 -43.11 16.42
N VAL A 136 19.94 -43.75 15.31
CA VAL A 136 19.12 -44.86 14.79
C VAL A 136 19.62 -46.12 15.48
N MET A 137 19.13 -46.33 16.71
CA MET A 137 19.18 -47.59 17.49
C MET A 137 20.34 -48.51 17.10
N GLY A 138 21.55 -48.15 17.52
CA GLY A 138 22.76 -48.94 17.29
C GLY A 138 23.76 -48.72 18.40
N GLU A 139 23.98 -49.77 19.21
CA GLU A 139 24.83 -49.81 20.39
C GLU A 139 26.15 -49.01 20.25
N GLY A 140 26.22 -47.89 20.97
CA GLY A 140 27.45 -47.11 21.17
C GLY A 140 27.74 -46.08 20.08
N THR A 141 27.01 -44.95 20.08
CA THR A 141 27.33 -43.79 19.23
C THR A 141 27.49 -42.55 20.11
N ASP A 142 28.62 -41.86 19.97
CA ASP A 142 28.83 -40.54 20.57
C ASP A 142 27.77 -39.59 20.01
N VAL A 143 26.98 -38.96 20.90
CA VAL A 143 26.02 -37.93 20.51
C VAL A 143 26.79 -36.73 19.99
N LEU A 144 26.81 -36.53 18.66
CA LEU A 144 27.38 -35.34 18.07
C LEU A 144 26.38 -34.18 18.23
N SER A 145 26.67 -33.29 19.17
CA SER A 145 25.96 -32.01 19.33
C SER A 145 26.82 -30.86 18.80
N SER A 146 26.33 -30.16 17.77
CA SER A 146 26.94 -28.91 17.31
C SER A 146 26.12 -27.74 17.83
N GLN A 147 26.75 -26.80 18.53
CA GLN A 147 26.12 -25.58 19.00
C GLN A 147 26.83 -24.37 18.36
N VAL A 148 26.04 -23.49 17.77
CA VAL A 148 26.50 -22.22 17.23
C VAL A 148 25.70 -21.11 17.91
N GLU A 149 26.41 -20.12 18.44
CA GLU A 149 25.83 -18.95 19.06
C GLU A 149 26.33 -17.72 18.30
N GLU A 150 25.39 -16.96 17.77
CA GLU A 150 25.68 -15.74 17.01
C GLU A 150 24.88 -14.57 17.58
N ASN A 151 25.58 -13.47 17.80
CA ASN A 151 25.00 -12.23 18.30
C ASN A 151 24.81 -11.26 17.15
N PHE A 152 23.60 -10.73 17.03
CA PHE A 152 23.22 -9.80 15.96
C PHE A 152 22.63 -8.53 16.56
N SER A 153 23.03 -7.38 16.02
CA SER A 153 22.38 -6.11 16.32
C SER A 153 21.14 -5.96 15.43
N VAL A 154 19.97 -5.89 16.06
CA VAL A 154 18.71 -5.69 15.35
C VAL A 154 18.48 -4.19 15.17
N GLY A 155 18.60 -3.74 13.91
CA GLY A 155 18.31 -2.36 13.53
C GLY A 155 16.81 -2.06 13.47
N SER A 156 16.45 -0.87 12.98
CA SER A 156 15.05 -0.40 12.90
C SER A 156 14.10 -1.27 12.07
N ASN A 157 14.63 -2.20 11.26
CA ASN A 157 13.85 -3.07 10.39
C ASN A 157 13.44 -4.40 11.07
N GLY A 158 13.87 -4.64 12.31
CA GLY A 158 13.42 -5.78 13.12
C GLY A 158 13.72 -7.17 12.52
N SER A 159 14.62 -7.29 11.55
CA SER A 159 14.91 -8.54 10.84
C SER A 159 16.37 -8.96 10.96
N LEU A 160 16.57 -10.26 11.02
CA LEU A 160 17.85 -10.92 11.21
C LEU A 160 17.90 -12.15 10.33
N GLY A 161 19.01 -12.36 9.63
CA GLY A 161 19.24 -13.56 8.84
C GLY A 161 20.58 -14.18 9.22
N THR A 162 20.58 -15.48 9.52
CA THR A 162 21.80 -16.28 9.67
C THR A 162 21.74 -17.51 8.77
N VAL A 163 22.92 -18.00 8.40
CA VAL A 163 23.09 -19.16 7.52
C VAL A 163 24.02 -20.16 8.18
N PHE A 164 23.55 -21.40 8.32
CA PHE A 164 24.33 -22.49 8.88
C PHE A 164 24.64 -23.53 7.80
N SER A 165 25.92 -23.89 7.62
CA SER A 165 26.35 -24.90 6.65
C SER A 165 26.36 -26.30 7.28
N PHE A 166 25.73 -27.28 6.62
CA PHE A 166 25.73 -28.67 7.08
C PHE A 166 26.65 -29.60 6.28
N HIS A 167 27.50 -29.05 5.41
CA HIS A 167 28.45 -29.82 4.57
C HIS A 167 29.34 -30.80 5.33
N GLU A 168 29.73 -30.46 6.56
CA GLU A 168 30.62 -31.27 7.39
C GLU A 168 29.86 -32.34 8.21
N LEU A 169 28.52 -32.33 8.19
CA LEU A 169 27.72 -33.29 8.95
C LEU A 169 27.59 -34.62 8.20
N PRO A 170 27.80 -35.76 8.87
CA PRO A 170 27.59 -37.07 8.26
C PRO A 170 26.10 -37.28 7.91
N PRO A 171 25.78 -38.10 6.90
CA PRO A 171 24.40 -38.38 6.54
C PRO A 171 23.68 -39.11 7.68
N GLY A 172 22.54 -38.57 8.13
CA GLY A 172 21.77 -39.13 9.23
C GLY A 172 20.56 -38.27 9.61
N PRO A 173 19.68 -38.74 10.51
CA PRO A 173 18.62 -37.92 11.07
C PRO A 173 19.18 -36.96 12.14
N TYR A 174 18.73 -35.71 12.10
CA TYR A 174 19.12 -34.66 13.03
C TYR A 174 17.89 -33.93 13.55
N GLU A 175 17.95 -33.51 14.80
CA GLU A 175 17.00 -32.56 15.39
C GLU A 175 17.64 -31.17 15.45
N LEU A 176 16.95 -30.18 14.90
CA LEU A 176 17.36 -28.78 14.90
C LEU A 176 16.54 -28.00 15.92
N SER A 177 17.21 -27.43 16.92
CA SER A 177 16.64 -26.49 17.89
C SER A 177 17.22 -25.10 17.66
N VAL A 178 16.37 -24.12 17.37
CA VAL A 178 16.74 -22.71 17.25
C VAL A 178 16.08 -21.93 18.39
N ARG A 179 16.88 -21.15 19.11
CA ARG A 179 16.42 -20.27 20.19
C ARG A 179 16.91 -18.86 19.92
N VAL A 180 15.98 -17.90 19.96
CA VAL A 180 16.28 -16.48 19.84
C VAL A 180 16.00 -15.86 21.20
N ALA A 181 17.04 -15.34 21.84
CA ALA A 181 16.94 -14.56 23.06
C ALA A 181 17.17 -13.10 22.72
N MET A 182 16.38 -12.20 23.30
CA MET A 182 16.53 -10.78 23.08
C MET A 182 17.00 -10.10 24.35
N GLU A 183 18.10 -9.36 24.24
CA GLU A 183 18.58 -8.44 25.25
C GLU A 183 18.07 -7.03 24.89
N PRO A 184 17.34 -6.35 25.79
CA PRO A 184 16.98 -4.96 25.57
C PRO A 184 18.25 -4.09 25.53
N PRO A 185 18.24 -2.97 24.78
CA PRO A 185 19.38 -2.05 24.74
C PRO A 185 19.68 -1.52 26.15
N GLU A 186 20.98 -1.39 26.48
CA GLU A 186 21.49 -0.96 27.80
C GLU A 186 20.91 0.39 28.28
N ASP A 187 20.31 1.18 27.38
CA ASP A 187 19.66 2.47 27.69
C ASP A 187 18.18 2.35 28.14
N SER A 188 17.65 1.14 28.34
CA SER A 188 16.32 0.93 28.93
C SER A 188 16.42 0.80 30.45
N GLU A 189 16.34 1.93 31.15
CA GLU A 189 16.17 1.91 32.60
C GLU A 189 14.84 1.23 33.00
N GLU A 190 14.97 0.32 33.97
CA GLU A 190 13.97 -0.13 34.95
C GLU A 190 12.69 -0.86 34.47
N GLY A 191 12.75 -2.20 34.60
CA GLY A 191 11.88 -2.92 35.54
C GLY A 191 10.37 -2.84 35.33
N ALA A 192 9.83 -3.72 34.49
CA ALA A 192 8.45 -4.17 34.62
C ALA A 192 8.44 -5.68 34.94
N THR A 193 8.41 -6.00 36.23
CA THR A 193 7.99 -7.32 36.70
C THR A 193 6.54 -7.51 36.28
N VAL A 194 6.28 -8.40 35.32
CA VAL A 194 4.92 -8.90 35.07
C VAL A 194 4.87 -10.31 35.62
N GLU A 195 4.37 -10.45 36.84
CA GLU A 195 3.84 -11.74 37.29
C GLU A 195 2.54 -12.00 36.53
N GLY A 196 2.48 -13.18 35.89
CA GLY A 196 1.31 -13.76 35.25
C GLY A 196 1.52 -15.25 35.09
#